data_AF-A0A7C4FBM7-F1
#
_entry.id   AF-A0A7C4FBM7-F1
#
_cell.length_a   1.000
_cell.length_b   1.000
_cell.length_c   1.000
_cell.angle_alpha   90.00
_cell.angle_beta   90.00
_cell.angle_gamma   90.00
#
_symmetry.space_group_name_H-M   'P 1'
#
loop_
_entity.id
_entity.type
_entity.pdbx_description
1 polymer ?
#
loop_
_entity_poly.entity_id
_entity_poly.type
_entity_poly.pdbx_seq_one_letter_code
_entity_poly.pdbx_strand_id
1 'polypeptide(L)'
;MPVRLEISPSPSLTVSWIREGHVSCKRGVEEVLKNFPDELGGLLVGNDWRVLRRRFGGGEGMSIVALAQKLAFEPGEDVVIRSRVGVHGQEVYQVIGSEKFVQLPYDRVKKDGYSLQLMKLERYQWVTALELGTIGKQVTAYADRYATFLLLAGLAATYAAKTPRDYVFLLYDPMTLSSVEESAEFALVIREVAKEALRKVVRELGEWNEEYITLRVVFNEEFIYRARSLELKSLGFRMVRIRREGGQSLKVYGDTPLTVFLERDIYQRREFLGRINNALSRLAAPLRSYLRGRDQSGDGYHAFRALKNMYMYYETGAPVFLAQYNREVHAMAEALPQGDARRRRKYLCAVL
;
A
#
# COMPACT_ATOMS: atom_id res chain seq x y z
N MET A 1 -10.03 22.50 2.20
CA MET A 1 -11.11 21.63 2.72
C MET A 1 -11.30 21.90 4.20
N PRO A 2 -12.53 22.17 4.67
CA PRO A 2 -12.85 22.46 6.07
C PRO A 2 -12.96 21.17 6.92
N VAL A 3 -12.00 20.25 6.78
CA VAL A 3 -11.94 19.07 7.66
C VAL A 3 -10.61 19.11 8.38
N ARG A 4 -10.67 19.12 9.71
CA ARG A 4 -9.49 19.06 10.58
C ARG A 4 -9.37 17.66 11.17
N LEU A 5 -8.19 17.05 11.04
CA LEU A 5 -7.88 15.82 11.75
C LEU A 5 -7.20 16.14 13.08
N GLU A 6 -7.82 15.69 14.18
CA GLU A 6 -7.27 15.70 15.54
C GLU A 6 -7.08 14.25 16.00
N ILE A 7 -6.38 13.48 15.16
CA ILE A 7 -5.96 12.11 15.44
C ILE A 7 -4.46 12.08 15.24
N SER A 8 -3.69 11.49 16.15
CA SER A 8 -2.25 11.33 15.96
C SER A 8 -1.95 10.33 14.82
N PRO A 9 -0.86 10.53 14.05
CA PRO A 9 -0.40 9.50 13.12
C PRO A 9 -0.12 8.22 13.90
N SER A 10 -0.54 7.08 13.37
CA SER A 10 -0.32 5.80 14.02
C SER A 10 -0.23 4.68 12.97
N PRO A 11 0.41 3.54 13.30
CA PRO A 11 0.52 2.38 12.43
C PRO A 11 -0.82 1.64 12.24
N SER A 12 -1.90 2.01 12.95
CA SER A 12 -3.26 1.54 12.66
C SER A 12 -3.58 1.78 11.18
N LEU A 13 -3.97 0.72 10.46
CA LEU A 13 -4.38 0.81 9.06
C LEU A 13 -5.63 1.68 8.90
N THR A 14 -6.56 1.58 9.84
CA THR A 14 -7.79 2.38 9.85
C THR A 14 -7.45 3.88 9.95
N VAL A 15 -6.59 4.24 10.91
CA VAL A 15 -6.15 5.63 11.07
C VAL A 15 -5.32 6.08 9.87
N SER A 16 -4.41 5.23 9.36
CA SER A 16 -3.59 5.53 8.19
C SER A 16 -4.46 5.85 6.97
N TRP A 17 -5.46 5.04 6.65
CA TRP A 17 -6.38 5.33 5.54
C TRP A 17 -7.21 6.59 5.77
N ILE A 18 -7.68 6.86 6.99
CA ILE A 18 -8.42 8.10 7.26
C ILE A 18 -7.54 9.33 6.97
N ARG A 19 -6.27 9.30 7.38
CA ARG A 19 -5.31 10.39 7.08
C ARG A 19 -5.00 10.49 5.59
N GLU A 20 -4.77 9.37 4.92
CA GLU A 20 -4.55 9.34 3.47
C GLU A 20 -5.75 9.88 2.69
N GLY A 21 -6.96 9.59 3.17
CA GLY A 21 -8.20 10.14 2.65
C GLY A 21 -8.29 11.64 2.85
N HIS A 22 -7.89 12.14 4.02
CA HIS A 22 -7.83 13.58 4.31
C HIS A 22 -6.84 14.30 3.39
N VAL A 23 -5.62 13.78 3.24
CA VAL A 23 -4.62 14.30 2.29
C VAL A 23 -5.19 14.33 0.88
N SER A 24 -5.84 13.25 0.45
CA SER A 24 -6.38 13.13 -0.91
C SER A 24 -7.56 14.07 -1.17
N CYS A 25 -8.42 14.29 -0.18
CA CYS A 25 -9.55 15.21 -0.30
C CYS A 25 -9.11 16.69 -0.34
N LYS A 26 -7.83 17.02 -0.07
CA LYS A 26 -7.31 18.38 -0.31
C LYS A 26 -7.36 18.79 -1.79
N ARG A 27 -7.33 17.83 -2.72
CA ARG A 27 -7.56 18.05 -4.16
C ARG A 27 -9.04 18.27 -4.53
N GLY A 28 -9.95 18.05 -3.58
CA GLY A 28 -11.39 18.10 -3.78
C GLY A 28 -12.03 16.72 -3.74
N VAL A 29 -13.19 16.65 -3.08
CA VAL A 29 -14.00 15.44 -2.94
C VAL A 29 -14.40 14.88 -4.31
N GLU A 30 -14.76 15.75 -5.25
CA GLU A 30 -15.16 15.36 -6.61
C GLU A 30 -14.03 14.62 -7.36
N GLU A 31 -12.79 15.07 -7.20
CA GLU A 31 -11.65 14.41 -7.84
C GLU A 31 -11.38 13.02 -7.25
N VAL A 32 -11.52 12.86 -5.93
CA VAL A 32 -11.43 11.55 -5.27
C VAL A 32 -12.50 10.60 -5.79
N LEU A 33 -13.75 11.06 -5.87
CA LEU A 33 -14.89 10.26 -6.33
C LEU A 33 -14.77 9.87 -7.81
N LYS A 34 -14.25 10.77 -8.66
CA LYS A 34 -14.04 10.51 -10.09
C LYS A 34 -13.03 9.40 -10.35
N ASN A 35 -12.01 9.29 -9.50
CA ASN A 35 -10.90 8.35 -9.67
C ASN A 35 -11.03 7.09 -8.79
N PHE A 36 -12.21 6.83 -8.27
CA PHE A 36 -12.44 5.77 -7.31
C PHE A 36 -12.39 4.39 -8.01
N PRO A 37 -11.50 3.46 -7.60
CA PRO A 37 -11.38 2.16 -8.29
C PRO A 37 -12.57 1.23 -8.02
N ASP A 38 -13.23 0.77 -9.08
CA ASP A 38 -14.35 -0.16 -8.99
C ASP A 38 -13.96 -1.50 -8.33
N GLU A 39 -12.70 -1.93 -8.49
CA GLU A 39 -12.22 -3.19 -7.94
C GLU A 39 -12.28 -3.25 -6.41
N LEU A 40 -12.30 -2.09 -5.73
CA LEU A 40 -12.41 -2.01 -4.28
C LEU A 40 -13.79 -2.44 -3.76
N GLY A 41 -14.81 -2.52 -4.62
CA GLY A 41 -16.11 -3.07 -4.24
C GLY A 41 -16.01 -4.48 -3.63
N GLY A 42 -15.00 -5.26 -4.02
CA GLY A 42 -14.74 -6.59 -3.48
C GLY A 42 -14.29 -6.62 -2.01
N LEU A 43 -13.91 -5.46 -1.43
CA LEU A 43 -13.52 -5.30 -0.02
C LEU A 43 -14.70 -4.91 0.87
N LEU A 44 -15.79 -4.39 0.29
CA LEU A 44 -17.01 -4.08 1.04
C LEU A 44 -17.85 -5.34 1.17
N VAL A 45 -17.62 -6.08 2.25
CA VAL A 45 -18.25 -7.38 2.51
C VAL A 45 -18.83 -7.46 3.93
N GLY A 46 -19.71 -8.44 4.15
CA GLY A 46 -20.28 -8.74 5.46
C GLY A 46 -21.55 -7.94 5.81
N ASN A 47 -22.03 -8.12 7.05
CA ASN A 47 -23.29 -7.54 7.52
C ASN A 47 -23.24 -6.00 7.60
N ASP A 48 -22.10 -5.44 7.98
CA ASP A 48 -21.92 -3.98 8.11
C ASP A 48 -22.05 -3.27 6.76
N TRP A 49 -21.61 -3.91 5.68
CA TRP A 49 -21.83 -3.43 4.31
C TRP A 49 -23.32 -3.41 3.95
N ARG A 50 -24.08 -4.46 4.30
CA ARG A 50 -25.53 -4.51 4.09
C ARG A 50 -26.27 -3.44 4.90
N VAL A 51 -25.79 -3.13 6.11
CA VAL A 51 -26.36 -2.07 6.96
C VAL A 51 -26.12 -0.70 6.32
N LEU A 52 -24.90 -0.42 5.85
CA LEU A 52 -24.59 0.82 5.12
C LEU A 52 -25.49 0.99 3.90
N ARG A 53 -25.60 -0.05 3.06
CA ARG A 53 -26.48 0.00 1.88
C ARG A 53 -27.93 0.31 2.24
N ARG A 54 -28.49 -0.34 3.26
CA ARG A 54 -29.87 -0.07 3.71
C ARG A 54 -30.05 1.36 4.21
N ARG A 55 -29.11 1.88 5.02
CA ARG A 55 -29.17 3.24 5.57
C ARG A 55 -29.12 4.33 4.51
N PHE A 56 -28.35 4.10 3.45
CA PHE A 56 -28.21 5.06 2.36
C PHE A 56 -29.12 4.73 1.16
N GLY A 57 -30.20 3.96 1.37
CA GLY A 57 -31.22 3.69 0.34
C GLY A 57 -30.67 3.01 -0.92
N GLY A 58 -29.59 2.23 -0.80
CA GLY A 58 -28.99 1.51 -1.90
C GLY A 58 -29.66 0.16 -2.15
N GLY A 59 -30.25 0.00 -3.34
CA GLY A 59 -30.69 -1.30 -3.84
C GLY A 59 -29.54 -2.28 -4.08
N GLU A 60 -29.84 -3.51 -4.50
CA GLU A 60 -28.84 -4.45 -5.03
C GLU A 60 -28.00 -3.78 -6.12
N GLY A 61 -26.67 -3.89 -6.01
CA GLY A 61 -25.74 -3.28 -6.96
C GLY A 61 -25.20 -1.89 -6.61
N MET A 62 -25.47 -1.31 -5.44
CA MET A 62 -24.81 -0.04 -5.04
C MET A 62 -23.28 -0.15 -5.14
N SER A 63 -22.68 0.67 -5.99
CA SER A 63 -21.22 0.74 -6.15
C SER A 63 -20.55 1.44 -4.96
N ILE A 64 -19.26 1.18 -4.78
CA ILE A 64 -18.46 1.87 -3.77
C ILE A 64 -18.42 3.39 -4.01
N VAL A 65 -18.42 3.81 -5.27
CA VAL A 65 -18.46 5.22 -5.67
C VAL A 65 -19.77 5.88 -5.26
N ALA A 66 -20.90 5.21 -5.53
CA ALA A 66 -22.22 5.71 -5.15
C ALA A 66 -22.37 5.81 -3.61
N LEU A 67 -21.79 4.87 -2.87
CA LEU A 67 -21.73 4.97 -1.41
C LEU A 67 -20.87 6.17 -0.98
N ALA A 68 -19.66 6.30 -1.53
CA ALA A 68 -18.75 7.38 -1.18
C ALA A 68 -19.36 8.75 -1.47
N GLN A 69 -20.09 8.91 -2.58
CA GLN A 69 -20.87 10.11 -2.90
C GLN A 69 -21.90 10.44 -1.82
N LYS A 70 -22.63 9.44 -1.30
CA LYS A 70 -23.63 9.65 -0.25
C LYS A 70 -23.01 9.95 1.13
N LEU A 71 -21.78 9.52 1.36
CA LEU A 71 -21.06 9.77 2.60
C LEU A 71 -20.27 11.08 2.58
N ALA A 72 -19.92 11.57 1.40
CA ALA A 72 -19.10 12.76 1.18
C ALA A 72 -19.63 13.98 1.94
N PHE A 73 -18.70 14.87 2.32
CA PHE A 73 -19.01 16.15 2.95
C PHE A 73 -19.82 17.05 2.03
N GLU A 74 -20.66 17.88 2.61
CA GLU A 74 -21.28 18.98 1.87
C GLU A 74 -20.32 20.19 1.80
N PRO A 75 -20.35 20.98 0.71
CA PRO A 75 -19.55 22.19 0.61
C PRO A 75 -19.79 23.13 1.80
N GLY A 76 -18.73 23.50 2.51
CA GLY A 76 -18.78 24.45 3.63
C GLY A 76 -19.00 23.82 5.03
N GLU A 77 -19.18 22.50 5.14
CA GLU A 77 -19.24 21.83 6.44
C GLU A 77 -17.87 21.84 7.14
N ASP A 78 -17.75 22.50 8.30
CA ASP A 78 -16.55 22.40 9.15
C ASP A 78 -16.64 21.19 10.08
N VAL A 79 -15.76 20.20 9.87
CA VAL A 79 -15.78 18.93 10.60
C VAL A 79 -14.42 18.66 11.23
N VAL A 80 -14.41 18.52 12.55
CA VAL A 80 -13.25 18.04 13.31
C VAL A 80 -13.40 16.53 13.56
N ILE A 81 -12.47 15.74 13.03
CA ILE A 81 -12.45 14.30 13.20
C ILE A 81 -11.47 13.94 14.33
N ARG A 82 -11.96 13.23 15.34
CA ARG A 82 -11.23 12.77 16.52
C ARG A 82 -11.24 11.25 16.64
N SER A 83 -10.41 10.73 17.54
CA SER A 83 -10.40 9.32 17.91
C SER A 83 -10.44 9.16 19.43
N ARG A 84 -11.17 8.16 19.91
CA ARG A 84 -11.20 7.73 21.32
C ARG A 84 -11.13 6.22 21.39
N VAL A 85 -10.28 5.71 22.27
CA VAL A 85 -10.27 4.30 22.65
C VAL A 85 -11.02 4.15 23.97
N GLY A 86 -11.85 3.11 24.09
CA GLY A 86 -12.62 2.82 25.28
C GLY A 86 -12.73 1.33 25.55
N VAL A 87 -13.19 0.99 26.75
CA VAL A 87 -13.46 -0.38 27.20
C VAL A 87 -14.90 -0.46 27.68
N HIS A 88 -15.63 -1.49 27.25
CA HIS A 88 -16.99 -1.77 27.71
C HIS A 88 -17.11 -3.27 28.04
N GLY A 89 -17.21 -3.60 29.32
CA GLY A 89 -17.06 -4.99 29.79
C GLY A 89 -15.66 -5.53 29.44
N GLN A 90 -15.62 -6.58 28.62
CA GLN A 90 -14.37 -7.18 28.13
C GLN A 90 -13.97 -6.69 26.73
N GLU A 91 -14.83 -5.89 26.07
CA GLU A 91 -14.61 -5.42 24.71
C GLU A 91 -13.79 -4.13 24.71
N VAL A 92 -12.75 -4.08 23.87
CA VAL A 92 -12.03 -2.85 23.56
C VAL A 92 -12.53 -2.32 22.23
N TYR A 93 -12.81 -1.01 22.18
CA TYR A 93 -13.32 -0.38 20.99
C TYR A 93 -12.61 0.94 20.70
N GLN A 94 -12.56 1.29 19.43
CA GLN A 94 -12.08 2.59 18.96
C GLN A 94 -13.22 3.31 18.26
N VAL A 95 -13.42 4.58 18.58
CA VAL A 95 -14.43 5.45 17.99
C VAL A 95 -13.71 6.53 17.21
N ILE A 96 -14.02 6.67 15.93
CA ILE A 96 -13.38 7.65 15.05
C ILE A 96 -14.47 8.45 14.32
N GLY A 97 -14.45 9.76 14.39
CA GLY A 97 -15.50 10.57 13.75
C GLY A 97 -15.56 11.99 14.28
N SER A 98 -16.65 12.67 13.95
CA SER A 98 -16.98 13.99 14.49
C SER A 98 -16.94 14.01 16.01
N GLU A 99 -16.65 15.19 16.57
CA GLU A 99 -16.63 15.39 18.02
C GLU A 99 -17.88 14.87 18.72
N LYS A 100 -19.07 15.16 18.17
CA LYS A 100 -20.36 14.68 18.70
C LYS A 100 -20.43 13.15 18.75
N PHE A 101 -19.95 12.48 17.71
CA PHE A 101 -19.99 11.02 17.64
C PHE A 101 -19.01 10.37 18.63
N VAL A 102 -17.79 10.92 18.74
CA VAL A 102 -16.75 10.38 19.61
C VAL A 102 -17.15 10.42 21.09
N GLN A 103 -17.98 11.39 21.48
CA GLN A 103 -18.50 11.57 22.84
C GLN A 103 -19.68 10.63 23.19
N LEU A 104 -20.26 9.92 22.22
CA LEU A 104 -21.40 9.04 22.48
C LEU A 104 -21.02 7.85 23.39
N PRO A 105 -21.95 7.35 24.22
CA PRO A 105 -21.73 6.11 24.97
C PRO A 105 -21.66 4.90 24.03
N TYR A 106 -21.01 3.82 24.48
CA TYR A 106 -20.73 2.63 23.68
C TYR A 106 -21.96 2.08 22.94
N ASP A 107 -23.10 1.92 23.62
CA ASP A 107 -24.31 1.36 23.00
C ASP A 107 -24.84 2.23 21.85
N ARG A 108 -24.69 3.56 21.97
CA ARG A 108 -25.04 4.50 20.91
C ARG A 108 -24.04 4.44 19.77
N VAL A 109 -22.73 4.35 20.05
CA VAL A 109 -21.70 4.16 19.03
C VAL A 109 -21.92 2.87 18.23
N LYS A 110 -22.21 1.77 18.91
CA LYS A 110 -22.49 0.47 18.27
C LYS A 110 -23.74 0.51 17.40
N LYS A 111 -24.75 1.26 17.83
CA LYS A 111 -26.00 1.45 17.08
C LYS A 111 -25.79 2.39 15.90
N ASP A 112 -25.15 3.53 16.08
CA ASP A 112 -25.15 4.63 15.13
C ASP A 112 -23.93 4.58 14.18
N GLY A 113 -22.81 4.02 14.64
CA GLY A 113 -21.56 3.91 13.91
C GLY A 113 -21.49 2.77 12.88
N TYR A 114 -20.45 2.83 12.06
CA TYR A 114 -20.12 1.86 11.01
C TYR A 114 -18.83 1.11 11.37
N SER A 115 -18.86 -0.23 11.29
CA SER A 115 -17.69 -1.07 11.60
C SER A 115 -17.41 -2.04 10.43
N LEU A 116 -16.83 -1.52 9.36
CA LEU A 116 -16.52 -2.31 8.16
C LEU A 116 -15.53 -3.44 8.47
N GLN A 117 -15.58 -4.54 7.71
CA GLN A 117 -14.62 -5.66 7.87
C GLN A 117 -13.17 -5.22 7.69
N LEU A 118 -12.92 -4.27 6.80
CA LEU A 118 -11.61 -3.64 6.62
C LEU A 118 -11.07 -3.00 7.92
N MET A 119 -11.94 -2.38 8.72
CA MET A 119 -11.55 -1.75 10.00
C MET A 119 -11.23 -2.78 11.08
N LYS A 120 -11.54 -4.06 10.82
CA LYS A 120 -11.26 -5.20 11.69
C LYS A 120 -9.97 -5.93 11.29
N LEU A 121 -9.22 -5.42 10.31
CA LEU A 121 -7.96 -6.00 9.85
C LEU A 121 -6.84 -5.93 10.90
N GLU A 122 -6.93 -4.99 11.83
CA GLU A 122 -5.96 -4.77 12.91
C GLU A 122 -5.98 -5.87 13.97
N ARG A 123 -6.96 -6.80 13.93
CA ARG A 123 -7.02 -7.97 14.81
C ARG A 123 -5.75 -8.83 14.79
N TYR A 124 -4.94 -8.71 13.74
CA TYR A 124 -3.76 -9.55 13.50
C TYR A 124 -2.44 -8.78 13.45
N GLN A 125 -2.44 -7.47 13.71
CA GLN A 125 -1.23 -6.65 13.66
C GLN A 125 -0.76 -6.28 15.08
N TRP A 126 0.44 -6.76 15.42
CA TRP A 126 1.08 -6.63 16.74
C TRP A 126 1.34 -5.19 17.19
N VAL A 127 1.46 -4.25 16.25
CA VAL A 127 1.91 -2.88 16.53
C VAL A 127 0.82 -2.06 17.21
N THR A 128 -0.43 -2.11 16.71
CA THR A 128 -1.57 -1.44 17.36
C THR A 128 -1.84 -2.01 18.76
N ALA A 129 -1.63 -3.32 18.92
CA ALA A 129 -1.77 -3.99 20.20
C ALA A 129 -0.77 -3.53 21.27
N LEU A 130 0.48 -3.23 20.87
CA LEU A 130 1.50 -2.69 21.76
C LEU A 130 1.24 -1.22 22.10
N GLU A 131 0.93 -0.38 21.11
CA GLU A 131 0.70 1.05 21.31
C GLU A 131 -0.59 1.36 22.08
N LEU A 132 -1.64 0.56 21.90
CA LEU A 132 -2.91 0.74 22.61
C LEU A 132 -3.01 -0.10 23.90
N GLY A 133 -1.99 -0.89 24.24
CA GLY A 133 -2.02 -1.81 25.39
C GLY A 133 -3.08 -2.92 25.26
N THR A 134 -3.44 -3.29 24.02
CA THR A 134 -4.50 -4.25 23.70
C THR A 134 -3.95 -5.58 23.19
N ILE A 135 -2.74 -5.98 23.61
CA ILE A 135 -2.15 -7.27 23.24
C ILE A 135 -3.13 -8.41 23.54
N GLY A 136 -3.47 -9.18 22.50
CA GLY A 136 -4.40 -10.30 22.58
C GLY A 136 -5.89 -9.92 22.63
N LYS A 137 -6.25 -8.63 22.58
CA LYS A 137 -7.64 -8.18 22.59
C LYS A 137 -8.08 -7.72 21.20
N GLN A 138 -9.29 -8.12 20.82
CA GLN A 138 -9.92 -7.66 19.60
C GLN A 138 -10.39 -6.21 19.77
N VAL A 139 -9.77 -5.27 19.07
CA VAL A 139 -10.26 -3.89 18.99
C VAL A 139 -11.29 -3.80 17.87
N THR A 140 -12.49 -3.33 18.19
CA THR A 140 -13.53 -3.05 17.18
C THR A 140 -13.59 -1.55 16.94
N ALA A 141 -13.22 -1.12 15.72
CA ALA A 141 -13.32 0.27 15.33
C ALA A 141 -14.73 0.60 14.79
N TYR A 142 -15.24 1.76 15.18
CA TYR A 142 -16.50 2.36 14.75
C TYR A 142 -16.24 3.75 14.19
N ALA A 143 -16.80 4.02 13.02
CA ALA A 143 -16.71 5.30 12.34
C ALA A 143 -18.09 5.94 12.15
N ASP A 144 -18.17 7.27 12.20
CA ASP A 144 -19.36 7.98 11.70
C ASP A 144 -19.32 8.14 10.17
N ARG A 145 -20.28 8.88 9.61
CA ARG A 145 -20.36 9.15 8.16
C ARG A 145 -19.05 9.72 7.63
N TYR A 146 -18.53 10.75 8.28
CA TYR A 146 -17.38 11.51 7.82
C TYR A 146 -16.08 10.72 7.90
N ALA A 147 -15.84 10.04 9.02
CA ALA A 147 -14.68 9.14 9.14
C ALA A 147 -14.78 7.96 8.17
N THR A 148 -15.99 7.44 7.90
CA THR A 148 -16.19 6.39 6.90
C THR A 148 -15.88 6.89 5.49
N PHE A 149 -16.30 8.11 5.14
CA PHE A 149 -15.94 8.69 3.85
C PHE A 149 -14.41 8.84 3.70
N LEU A 150 -13.73 9.40 4.71
CA LEU A 150 -12.28 9.54 4.68
C LEU A 150 -11.56 8.19 4.58
N LEU A 151 -12.05 7.16 5.29
CA LEU A 151 -11.54 5.80 5.17
C LEU A 151 -11.63 5.29 3.72
N LEU A 152 -12.79 5.46 3.06
CA LEU A 152 -13.00 5.06 1.67
C LEU A 152 -12.12 5.86 0.71
N ALA A 153 -12.03 7.17 0.89
CA ALA A 153 -11.14 8.04 0.13
C ALA A 153 -9.68 7.59 0.27
N GLY A 154 -9.24 7.22 1.48
CA GLY A 154 -7.92 6.66 1.74
C GLY A 154 -7.64 5.34 1.05
N LEU A 155 -8.63 4.44 1.01
CA LEU A 155 -8.51 3.18 0.26
C LEU A 155 -8.32 3.44 -1.23
N ALA A 156 -9.13 4.31 -1.83
CA ALA A 156 -9.00 4.68 -3.23
C ALA A 156 -7.63 5.32 -3.53
N ALA A 157 -7.24 6.26 -2.67
CA ALA A 157 -5.98 6.98 -2.75
C ALA A 157 -4.75 6.07 -2.69
N THR A 158 -4.79 5.02 -1.87
CA THR A 158 -3.64 4.14 -1.61
C THR A 158 -3.65 2.87 -2.45
N TYR A 159 -4.76 2.52 -3.10
CA TYR A 159 -4.87 1.31 -3.91
C TYR A 159 -3.92 1.33 -5.11
N ALA A 160 -2.93 0.43 -5.09
CA ALA A 160 -1.92 0.35 -6.13
C ALA A 160 -2.27 -0.70 -7.18
N ALA A 161 -2.55 -1.94 -6.76
CA ALA A 161 -2.71 -3.06 -7.67
C ALA A 161 -3.59 -4.17 -7.09
N LYS A 162 -4.06 -5.05 -7.98
CA LYS A 162 -4.74 -6.29 -7.65
C LYS A 162 -4.03 -7.46 -8.31
N THR A 163 -3.69 -8.47 -7.53
CA THR A 163 -3.31 -9.80 -8.01
C THR A 163 -4.54 -10.71 -8.03
N PRO A 164 -4.47 -11.95 -8.54
CA PRO A 164 -5.62 -12.86 -8.49
C PRO A 164 -6.19 -13.11 -7.08
N ARG A 165 -5.39 -12.89 -6.03
CA ARG A 165 -5.78 -13.18 -4.63
C ARG A 165 -5.71 -11.97 -3.71
N ASP A 166 -4.90 -10.97 -4.03
CA ASP A 166 -4.55 -9.90 -3.10
C ASP A 166 -4.86 -8.52 -3.68
N TYR A 167 -5.31 -7.62 -2.82
CA TYR A 167 -5.33 -6.19 -3.02
C TYR A 167 -4.05 -5.62 -2.40
N VAL A 168 -3.38 -4.74 -3.14
CA VAL A 168 -2.12 -4.13 -2.74
C VAL A 168 -2.32 -2.64 -2.58
N PHE A 169 -1.97 -2.13 -1.41
CA PHE A 169 -2.03 -0.73 -1.04
C PHE A 169 -0.64 -0.19 -0.77
N LEU A 170 -0.40 1.06 -1.15
CA LEU A 170 0.80 1.81 -0.84
C LEU A 170 0.39 3.02 -0.01
N LEU A 171 0.64 2.95 1.29
CA LEU A 171 0.41 4.03 2.24
C LEU A 171 1.74 4.71 2.55
N TYR A 172 1.73 5.98 2.92
CA TYR A 172 2.86 6.59 3.61
C TYR A 172 3.04 5.95 4.98
N ASP A 173 4.29 5.82 5.42
CA ASP A 173 4.53 5.49 6.83
C ASP A 173 4.12 6.68 7.73
N PRO A 174 3.84 6.45 9.04
CA PRO A 174 3.38 7.53 9.93
C PRO A 174 4.34 8.73 10.07
N MET A 175 5.65 8.50 9.99
CA MET A 175 6.66 9.56 10.07
C MET A 175 6.66 10.41 8.80
N THR A 176 6.62 9.76 7.64
CA THR A 176 6.55 10.44 6.33
C THR A 176 5.22 11.18 6.19
N LEU A 177 4.11 10.55 6.58
CA LEU A 177 2.76 11.11 6.44
C LEU A 177 2.61 12.47 7.12
N SER A 178 3.22 12.62 8.31
CA SER A 178 3.25 13.88 9.05
C SER A 178 3.96 15.00 8.27
N SER A 179 5.06 14.66 7.58
CA SER A 179 5.85 15.64 6.81
C SER A 179 5.18 16.01 5.49
N VAL A 180 4.51 15.06 4.84
CA VAL A 180 3.91 15.28 3.52
C VAL A 180 2.51 15.90 3.58
N GLU A 181 1.88 15.96 4.76
CA GLU A 181 0.60 16.64 4.96
C GLU A 181 0.68 18.16 4.68
N GLU A 182 1.82 18.78 4.93
CA GLU A 182 2.09 20.20 4.63
C GLU A 182 2.17 20.45 3.12
N SER A 183 2.66 19.48 2.35
CA SER A 183 2.84 19.54 0.90
C SER A 183 1.99 18.48 0.18
N ALA A 184 0.69 18.44 0.53
CA ALA A 184 -0.21 17.36 0.12
C ALA A 184 -0.29 17.14 -1.39
N GLU A 185 -0.36 18.19 -2.21
CA GLU A 185 -0.42 18.03 -3.67
C GLU A 185 0.79 17.27 -4.22
N PHE A 186 1.98 17.62 -3.73
CA PHE A 186 3.22 16.98 -4.15
C PHE A 186 3.32 15.53 -3.65
N ALA A 187 2.88 15.29 -2.40
CA ALA A 187 2.75 13.95 -1.84
C ALA A 187 1.90 13.05 -2.75
N LEU A 188 0.73 13.54 -3.15
CA LEU A 188 -0.18 12.81 -4.02
C LEU A 188 0.49 12.45 -5.35
N VAL A 189 1.25 13.37 -5.96
CA VAL A 189 1.99 13.11 -7.20
C VAL A 189 3.01 11.99 -7.02
N ILE A 190 3.85 12.04 -5.98
CA ILE A 190 4.86 10.98 -5.77
C ILE A 190 4.19 9.63 -5.51
N ARG A 191 3.15 9.61 -4.67
CA ARG A 191 2.42 8.39 -4.36
C ARG A 191 1.83 7.77 -5.63
N GLU A 192 1.26 8.56 -6.54
CA GLU A 192 0.76 8.04 -7.81
C GLU A 192 1.88 7.46 -8.69
N VAL A 193 3.06 8.10 -8.75
CA VAL A 193 4.21 7.54 -9.49
C VAL A 193 4.68 6.23 -8.87
N ALA A 194 4.76 6.16 -7.54
CA ALA A 194 5.13 4.94 -6.82
C ALA A 194 4.08 3.83 -6.98
N LYS A 195 2.78 4.16 -6.95
CA LYS A 195 1.68 3.23 -7.22
C LYS A 195 1.74 2.68 -8.64
N GLU A 196 2.02 3.51 -9.64
CA GLU A 196 2.15 3.04 -11.02
C GLU A 196 3.38 2.14 -11.20
N ALA A 197 4.51 2.49 -10.57
CA ALA A 197 5.69 1.63 -10.53
C ALA A 197 5.35 0.26 -9.91
N LEU A 198 4.70 0.25 -8.74
CA LEU A 198 4.26 -0.96 -8.05
C LEU A 198 3.29 -1.80 -8.91
N ARG A 199 2.31 -1.15 -9.53
CA ARG A 199 1.33 -1.79 -10.43
C ARG A 199 2.00 -2.46 -11.62
N LYS A 200 2.94 -1.78 -12.28
CA LYS A 200 3.71 -2.34 -13.39
C LYS A 200 4.49 -3.58 -12.94
N VAL A 201 5.15 -3.50 -11.78
CA VAL A 201 5.99 -4.58 -11.24
C VAL A 201 5.17 -5.81 -10.85
N VAL A 202 4.04 -5.60 -10.17
CA VAL A 202 3.11 -6.67 -9.80
C VAL A 202 2.55 -7.38 -11.05
N ARG A 203 2.20 -6.64 -12.11
CA ARG A 203 1.76 -7.22 -13.39
C ARG A 203 2.88 -7.99 -14.09
N GLU A 204 4.09 -7.44 -14.08
CA GLU A 204 5.26 -7.99 -14.77
C GLU A 204 5.70 -9.34 -14.15
N LEU A 205 5.83 -9.38 -12.82
CA LEU A 205 6.20 -10.61 -12.10
C LEU A 205 5.01 -11.58 -12.01
N GLY A 206 3.78 -11.08 -11.92
CA GLY A 206 2.57 -11.90 -11.78
C GLY A 206 2.50 -12.72 -10.47
N GLU A 207 3.45 -12.49 -9.57
CA GLU A 207 3.58 -13.10 -8.24
C GLU A 207 4.02 -12.01 -7.26
N TRP A 208 3.88 -12.27 -5.96
CA TRP A 208 4.43 -11.39 -4.94
C TRP A 208 5.84 -11.82 -4.55
N ASN A 209 6.80 -10.93 -4.73
CA ASN A 209 8.14 -11.07 -4.15
C ASN A 209 8.60 -9.69 -3.64
N GLU A 210 8.85 -9.60 -2.33
CA GLU A 210 9.10 -8.33 -1.64
C GLU A 210 10.39 -7.68 -2.10
N GLU A 211 11.46 -8.47 -2.31
CA GLU A 211 12.74 -7.93 -2.74
C GLU A 211 12.66 -7.36 -4.16
N TYR A 212 12.01 -8.09 -5.08
CA TYR A 212 11.78 -7.64 -6.45
C TYR A 212 10.97 -6.36 -6.49
N ILE A 213 9.87 -6.34 -5.74
CA ILE A 213 9.00 -5.17 -5.67
C ILE A 213 9.75 -3.96 -5.11
N THR A 214 10.44 -4.15 -3.99
CA THR A 214 11.24 -3.11 -3.34
C THR A 214 12.26 -2.54 -4.32
N LEU A 215 13.11 -3.39 -4.91
CA LEU A 215 14.16 -2.94 -5.83
C LEU A 215 13.60 -2.20 -7.05
N ARG A 216 12.50 -2.69 -7.62
CA ARG A 216 11.89 -2.06 -8.79
C ARG A 216 11.25 -0.71 -8.49
N VAL A 217 10.78 -0.49 -7.26
CA VAL A 217 10.27 0.83 -6.85
C VAL A 217 11.44 1.77 -6.52
N VAL A 218 12.43 1.34 -5.73
CA VAL A 218 13.56 2.20 -5.32
C VAL A 218 14.52 2.53 -6.47
N PHE A 219 14.56 1.72 -7.53
CA PHE A 219 15.30 2.01 -8.76
C PHE A 219 14.43 2.59 -9.88
N ASN A 220 13.19 2.97 -9.59
CA ASN A 220 12.36 3.69 -10.55
C ASN A 220 12.86 5.14 -10.68
N GLU A 221 13.43 5.48 -11.84
CA GLU A 221 14.00 6.81 -12.12
C GLU A 221 13.02 7.96 -11.89
N GLU A 222 11.78 7.82 -12.38
CA GLU A 222 10.78 8.89 -12.28
C GLU A 222 10.39 9.13 -10.82
N PHE A 223 10.17 8.04 -10.08
CA PHE A 223 9.88 8.09 -8.65
C PHE A 223 11.02 8.76 -7.87
N ILE A 224 12.26 8.33 -8.06
CA ILE A 224 13.42 8.90 -7.35
C ILE A 224 13.60 10.39 -7.69
N TYR A 225 13.48 10.77 -8.96
CA TYR A 225 13.66 12.15 -9.37
C TYR A 225 12.57 13.07 -8.76
N ARG A 226 11.31 12.63 -8.78
CA ARG A 226 10.21 13.38 -8.14
C ARG A 226 10.33 13.38 -6.61
N ALA A 227 10.74 12.28 -6.00
CA ALA A 227 10.88 12.21 -4.55
C ALA A 227 11.99 13.13 -4.04
N ARG A 228 13.11 13.25 -4.78
CA ARG A 228 14.23 14.12 -4.41
C ARG A 228 13.90 15.61 -4.44
N SER A 229 12.91 16.05 -5.22
CA SER A 229 12.51 17.46 -5.23
C SER A 229 11.67 17.87 -4.00
N LEU A 230 11.38 16.95 -3.08
CA LEU A 230 10.79 17.30 -1.77
C LEU A 230 11.81 17.76 -0.74
N GLU A 231 13.11 17.71 -1.04
CA GLU A 231 14.18 18.02 -0.07
C GLU A 231 14.11 17.17 1.22
N LEU A 232 13.42 16.02 1.17
CA LEU A 232 13.39 15.06 2.26
C LEU A 232 14.65 14.18 2.22
N LYS A 233 15.18 13.86 3.40
CA LYS A 233 16.29 12.88 3.54
C LYS A 233 15.84 11.47 3.19
N SER A 234 14.61 11.14 3.55
CA SER A 234 14.01 9.83 3.32
C SER A 234 12.53 9.96 3.04
N LEU A 235 12.01 9.05 2.22
CA LEU A 235 10.59 8.89 1.97
C LEU A 235 10.23 7.44 2.29
N GLY A 236 9.28 7.24 3.19
CA GLY A 236 8.86 5.91 3.56
C GLY A 236 7.39 5.62 3.27
N PHE A 237 7.15 4.38 2.89
CA PHE A 237 5.86 3.80 2.59
C PHE A 237 5.66 2.50 3.36
N ARG A 238 4.40 2.08 3.42
CA ARG A 238 3.96 0.75 3.84
C ARG A 238 3.24 0.10 2.68
N MET A 239 3.75 -1.06 2.26
CA MET A 239 3.10 -1.91 1.26
C MET A 239 2.22 -2.93 1.97
N VAL A 240 0.92 -2.75 1.88
CA VAL A 240 -0.05 -3.58 2.59
C VAL A 240 -0.77 -4.51 1.62
N ARG A 241 -0.79 -5.80 1.96
CA ARG A 241 -1.48 -6.85 1.20
C ARG A 241 -2.70 -7.34 1.94
N ILE A 242 -3.85 -7.23 1.29
CA ILE A 242 -5.13 -7.68 1.84
C ILE A 242 -5.70 -8.75 0.94
N ARG A 243 -6.01 -9.91 1.53
CA ARG A 243 -6.68 -11.00 0.84
C ARG A 243 -8.09 -11.18 1.38
N ARG A 244 -9.00 -11.56 0.49
CA ARG A 244 -10.33 -12.02 0.85
C ARG A 244 -10.33 -13.54 1.03
N GLU A 245 -10.86 -14.00 2.16
CA GLU A 245 -11.03 -15.42 2.51
C GLU A 245 -12.50 -15.74 2.78
N GLY A 246 -12.91 -16.99 2.51
CA GLY A 246 -14.23 -17.50 2.90
C GLY A 246 -15.42 -16.64 2.46
N GLY A 247 -15.26 -15.83 1.41
CA GLY A 247 -16.27 -14.89 0.90
C GLY A 247 -16.54 -13.64 1.76
N GLN A 248 -16.22 -13.61 3.05
CA GLN A 248 -16.60 -12.48 3.94
C GLN A 248 -15.48 -11.95 4.82
N SER A 249 -14.38 -12.69 5.02
CA SER A 249 -13.27 -12.22 5.84
C SER A 249 -12.19 -11.56 4.98
N LEU A 250 -11.60 -10.50 5.51
CA LEU A 250 -10.40 -9.90 4.98
C LEU A 250 -9.26 -10.17 5.95
N LYS A 251 -8.07 -10.43 5.44
CA LYS A 251 -6.85 -10.60 6.25
C LYS A 251 -5.69 -9.83 5.65
N VAL A 252 -4.86 -9.26 6.52
CA VAL A 252 -3.57 -8.69 6.13
C VAL A 252 -2.55 -9.83 6.02
N TYR A 253 -1.97 -9.98 4.84
CA TYR A 253 -0.97 -11.00 4.54
C TYR A 253 0.45 -10.44 4.50
N GLY A 254 0.60 -9.12 4.46
CA GLY A 254 1.87 -8.42 4.46
C GLY A 254 1.67 -6.94 4.75
N ASP A 255 2.61 -6.36 5.48
CA ASP A 255 2.71 -4.94 5.81
C ASP A 255 4.21 -4.62 5.80
N THR A 256 4.75 -4.52 4.60
CA THR A 256 6.19 -4.42 4.37
C THR A 256 6.57 -2.94 4.33
N PRO A 257 7.46 -2.47 5.22
CA PRO A 257 7.96 -1.10 5.13
C PRO A 257 8.85 -0.96 3.90
N LEU A 258 8.76 0.19 3.23
CA LEU A 258 9.58 0.57 2.11
C LEU A 258 10.15 1.95 2.40
N THR A 259 11.41 2.01 2.85
CA THR A 259 12.10 3.28 3.11
C THR A 259 13.10 3.56 2.01
N VAL A 260 13.02 4.76 1.44
CA VAL A 260 13.88 5.23 0.37
C VAL A 260 14.74 6.38 0.90
N PHE A 261 16.04 6.13 1.04
CA PHE A 261 16.99 7.14 1.53
C PHE A 261 17.49 8.00 0.36
N LEU A 262 16.85 9.14 0.14
CA LEU A 262 16.98 9.96 -1.07
C LEU A 262 18.38 10.57 -1.28
N GLU A 263 19.20 10.62 -0.24
CA GLU A 263 20.56 11.15 -0.25
C GLU A 263 21.63 10.14 -0.68
N ARG A 264 21.28 8.87 -0.96
CA ARG A 264 22.26 7.85 -1.35
C ARG A 264 22.91 8.16 -2.71
N ASP A 265 24.23 7.94 -2.82
CA ASP A 265 25.01 8.20 -4.04
C ASP A 265 24.49 7.47 -5.28
N ILE A 266 23.91 6.27 -5.10
CA ILE A 266 23.29 5.50 -6.19
C ILE A 266 22.22 6.30 -6.94
N TYR A 267 21.56 7.26 -6.29
CA TYR A 267 20.51 8.10 -6.87
C TYR A 267 21.02 9.34 -7.58
N GLN A 268 22.33 9.60 -7.56
CA GLN A 268 22.93 10.73 -8.28
C GLN A 268 23.07 10.44 -9.78
N ARG A 269 23.14 9.16 -10.18
CA ARG A 269 23.39 8.74 -11.56
C ARG A 269 22.11 8.19 -12.19
N ARG A 270 21.32 9.07 -12.83
CA ARG A 270 20.04 8.70 -13.46
C ARG A 270 20.13 7.51 -14.42
N GLU A 271 21.12 7.52 -15.31
CA GLU A 271 21.33 6.44 -16.27
C GLU A 271 21.60 5.10 -15.59
N PHE A 272 22.28 5.11 -14.44
CA PHE A 272 22.57 3.90 -13.67
C PHE A 272 21.30 3.29 -13.07
N LEU A 273 20.38 4.11 -12.55
CA LEU A 273 19.06 3.66 -12.09
C LEU A 273 18.27 3.00 -13.22
N GLY A 274 18.27 3.63 -14.39
CA GLY A 274 17.62 3.08 -15.58
C GLY A 274 18.19 1.75 -16.02
N ARG A 275 19.52 1.62 -16.00
CA ARG A 275 20.21 0.35 -16.30
C ARG A 275 19.84 -0.73 -15.29
N ILE A 276 19.86 -0.46 -13.99
CA ILE A 276 19.45 -1.41 -12.95
C ILE A 276 17.99 -1.83 -13.14
N ASN A 277 17.08 -0.87 -13.29
CA ASN A 277 15.65 -1.15 -13.43
C ASN A 277 15.35 -2.01 -14.68
N ASN A 278 16.02 -1.71 -15.80
CA ASN A 278 15.95 -2.51 -17.02
C ASN A 278 16.54 -3.91 -16.83
N ALA A 279 17.67 -4.03 -16.13
CA ALA A 279 18.30 -5.31 -15.82
C ALA A 279 17.39 -6.18 -14.95
N LEU A 280 16.81 -5.62 -13.89
CA LEU A 280 15.82 -6.30 -13.03
C LEU A 280 14.59 -6.75 -13.83
N SER A 281 14.10 -5.94 -14.78
CA SER A 281 12.95 -6.35 -15.62
C SER A 281 13.19 -7.60 -16.45
N ARG A 282 14.45 -7.86 -16.80
CA ARG A 282 14.83 -9.07 -17.55
C ARG A 282 14.87 -10.31 -16.67
N LEU A 283 15.00 -10.14 -15.36
CA LEU A 283 14.92 -11.22 -14.38
C LEU A 283 13.48 -11.68 -14.14
N ALA A 284 12.46 -10.86 -14.45
CA ALA A 284 11.06 -11.14 -14.10
C ALA A 284 10.57 -12.51 -14.55
N ALA A 285 10.80 -12.86 -15.82
CA ALA A 285 10.32 -14.11 -16.41
C ALA A 285 10.98 -15.36 -15.80
N PRO A 286 12.33 -15.49 -15.76
CA PRO A 286 12.98 -16.63 -15.11
C PRO A 286 12.68 -16.68 -13.60
N LEU A 287 12.67 -15.53 -12.92
CA LEU A 287 12.31 -15.46 -11.50
C LEU A 287 10.89 -16.00 -11.24
N ARG A 288 9.91 -15.61 -12.07
CA ARG A 288 8.54 -16.14 -11.99
C ARG A 288 8.49 -17.65 -12.16
N SER A 289 9.29 -18.22 -13.07
CA SER A 289 9.37 -19.68 -13.24
C SER A 289 9.89 -20.35 -11.97
N TYR A 290 10.94 -19.79 -11.35
CA TYR A 290 11.50 -20.30 -10.09
C TYR A 290 10.50 -20.21 -8.93
N LEU A 291 9.88 -19.05 -8.71
CA LEU A 291 8.91 -18.85 -7.62
C LEU A 291 7.69 -19.78 -7.72
N ARG A 292 7.35 -20.24 -8.92
CA ARG A 292 6.25 -21.20 -9.17
C ARG A 292 6.69 -22.67 -9.12
N GLY A 293 7.97 -22.95 -8.86
CA GLY A 293 8.51 -24.31 -8.90
C GLY A 293 8.52 -24.92 -10.31
N ARG A 294 8.61 -24.09 -11.36
CA ARG A 294 8.61 -24.50 -12.78
C ARG A 294 9.94 -24.22 -13.49
N ASP A 295 11.01 -23.98 -12.73
CA ASP A 295 12.34 -23.72 -13.27
C ASP A 295 13.03 -25.04 -13.66
N GLN A 296 12.97 -25.36 -14.95
CA GLN A 296 13.58 -26.58 -15.50
C GLN A 296 15.01 -26.35 -15.98
N SER A 297 15.33 -25.13 -16.42
CA SER A 297 16.66 -24.77 -16.93
C SER A 297 17.64 -24.36 -15.85
N GLY A 298 17.18 -23.99 -14.65
CA GLY A 298 18.02 -23.46 -13.57
C GLY A 298 18.33 -21.96 -13.71
N ASP A 299 17.93 -21.33 -14.82
CA ASP A 299 18.08 -19.88 -15.03
C ASP A 299 17.18 -19.08 -14.08
N GLY A 300 16.08 -19.67 -13.60
CA GLY A 300 15.25 -19.07 -12.57
C GLY A 300 15.93 -18.98 -11.20
N TYR A 301 16.64 -20.03 -10.78
CA TYR A 301 17.42 -20.03 -9.55
C TYR A 301 18.52 -18.96 -9.59
N HIS A 302 19.26 -18.87 -10.69
CA HIS A 302 20.27 -17.82 -10.87
C HIS A 302 19.65 -16.42 -10.91
N ALA A 303 18.46 -16.24 -11.52
CA ALA A 303 17.73 -14.97 -11.45
C ALA A 303 17.35 -14.57 -10.02
N PHE A 304 16.94 -15.53 -9.19
CA PHE A 304 16.67 -15.31 -7.77
C PHE A 304 17.94 -14.93 -6.99
N ARG A 305 19.06 -15.61 -7.23
CA ARG A 305 20.35 -15.27 -6.62
C ARG A 305 20.84 -13.88 -7.05
N ALA A 306 20.72 -13.55 -8.33
CA ALA A 306 21.01 -12.21 -8.85
C ALA A 306 20.16 -11.17 -8.11
N LEU A 307 18.85 -11.37 -8.02
CA LEU A 307 17.96 -10.47 -7.29
C LEU A 307 18.40 -10.24 -5.84
N LYS A 308 18.72 -11.31 -5.11
CA LYS A 308 19.22 -11.22 -3.73
C LYS A 308 20.51 -10.42 -3.64
N ASN A 309 21.45 -10.63 -4.55
CA ASN A 309 22.69 -9.86 -4.59
C ASN A 309 22.43 -8.37 -4.90
N MET A 310 21.51 -8.06 -5.82
CA MET A 310 21.12 -6.66 -6.07
C MET A 310 20.48 -6.02 -4.83
N TYR A 311 19.67 -6.78 -4.09
CA TYR A 311 19.08 -6.31 -2.83
C TYR A 311 20.17 -6.03 -1.79
N MET A 312 21.12 -6.93 -1.63
CA MET A 312 22.26 -6.73 -0.72
C MET A 312 23.13 -5.54 -1.13
N TYR A 313 23.35 -5.32 -2.43
CA TYR A 313 24.02 -4.13 -2.93
C TYR A 313 23.25 -2.86 -2.59
N TYR A 314 21.93 -2.85 -2.79
CA TYR A 314 21.08 -1.72 -2.40
C TYR A 314 21.17 -1.42 -0.90
N GLU A 315 21.09 -2.44 -0.04
CA GLU A 315 21.11 -2.26 1.41
C GLU A 315 22.48 -1.81 1.94
N THR A 316 23.57 -2.39 1.43
CA THR A 316 24.92 -2.21 2.01
C THR A 316 25.82 -1.25 1.23
N GLY A 317 25.52 -0.98 -0.03
CA GLY A 317 26.41 -0.26 -0.95
C GLY A 317 27.68 -1.03 -1.36
N ALA A 318 27.87 -2.28 -0.91
CA ALA A 318 29.12 -3.00 -1.11
C ALA A 318 29.26 -3.54 -2.55
N PRO A 319 30.29 -3.13 -3.32
CA PRO A 319 30.44 -3.49 -4.74
C PRO A 319 30.55 -5.00 -5.01
N VAL A 320 30.97 -5.79 -4.02
CA VAL A 320 31.04 -7.27 -4.12
C VAL A 320 29.68 -7.88 -4.49
N PHE A 321 28.58 -7.31 -4.01
CA PHE A 321 27.25 -7.81 -4.34
C PHE A 321 26.83 -7.45 -5.77
N LEU A 322 27.31 -6.34 -6.32
CA LEU A 322 27.11 -6.01 -7.73
C LEU A 322 27.91 -6.95 -8.64
N ALA A 323 29.14 -7.32 -8.25
CA ALA A 323 29.92 -8.33 -8.96
C ALA A 323 29.25 -9.71 -8.91
N GLN A 324 28.71 -10.09 -7.74
CA GLN A 324 27.95 -11.33 -7.58
C GLN A 324 26.65 -11.31 -8.38
N TYR A 325 25.95 -10.17 -8.46
CA TYR A 325 24.81 -9.99 -9.35
C TYR A 325 25.18 -10.30 -10.81
N ASN A 326 26.24 -9.67 -11.32
CA ASN A 326 26.69 -9.88 -12.70
C ASN A 326 27.09 -11.34 -12.94
N ARG A 327 27.77 -11.99 -11.99
CA ARG A 327 28.11 -13.42 -12.06
C ARG A 327 26.87 -14.30 -12.21
N GLU A 328 25.82 -14.06 -11.42
CA GLU A 328 24.58 -14.83 -11.49
C GLU A 328 23.85 -14.59 -12.83
N VAL A 329 23.86 -13.36 -13.36
CA VAL A 329 23.31 -13.06 -14.70
C VAL A 329 24.05 -13.81 -15.81
N HIS A 330 25.37 -13.96 -15.70
CA HIS A 330 26.14 -14.81 -16.62
C HIS A 330 25.75 -16.30 -16.48
N ALA A 331 25.64 -16.80 -15.25
CA ALA A 331 25.23 -18.17 -14.97
C ALA A 331 23.82 -18.48 -15.52
N MET A 332 22.90 -17.50 -15.49
CA MET A 332 21.59 -17.64 -16.15
C MET A 332 21.71 -17.91 -17.66
N ALA A 333 22.63 -17.22 -18.35
CA ALA A 333 22.84 -17.42 -19.78
C ALA A 333 23.50 -18.77 -20.08
N GLU A 334 24.40 -19.23 -19.21
CA GLU A 334 25.07 -20.53 -19.33
C GLU A 334 24.12 -21.70 -19.10
N ALA A 335 23.15 -21.55 -18.19
CA ALA A 335 22.14 -22.55 -17.85
C ALA A 335 21.15 -22.86 -19.00
N LEU A 336 21.03 -21.98 -19.99
CA LEU A 336 20.16 -22.21 -21.15
C LEU A 336 20.78 -23.22 -22.13
N PRO A 337 19.99 -23.97 -22.92
CA PRO A 337 20.53 -24.75 -24.03
C PRO A 337 21.31 -23.90 -25.04
N GLN A 338 22.32 -24.47 -25.70
CA GLN A 338 23.16 -23.74 -26.68
C GLN A 338 22.36 -23.16 -27.85
N GLY A 339 21.24 -23.79 -28.22
CA GLY A 339 20.34 -23.31 -29.29
C GLY A 339 19.52 -22.06 -28.93
N ASP A 340 19.48 -21.62 -27.67
CA ASP A 340 18.65 -20.49 -27.21
C ASP A 340 19.42 -19.15 -27.21
N ALA A 341 20.08 -18.84 -28.33
CA ALA A 341 20.93 -17.66 -28.48
C ALA A 341 20.19 -16.33 -28.19
N ARG A 342 18.90 -16.27 -28.50
CA ARG A 342 18.07 -15.08 -28.28
C ARG A 342 17.88 -14.79 -26.78
N ARG A 343 17.54 -15.80 -25.96
CA ARG A 343 17.40 -15.60 -24.50
C ARG A 343 18.75 -15.36 -23.83
N ARG A 344 19.79 -16.05 -24.26
CA ARG A 344 21.18 -15.80 -23.81
C ARG A 344 21.57 -14.34 -23.99
N ARG A 345 21.39 -13.79 -25.21
CA ARG A 345 21.68 -12.37 -25.50
C ARG A 345 20.84 -11.43 -24.64
N LYS A 346 19.55 -11.75 -24.43
CA LYS A 346 18.66 -10.97 -23.55
C LYS A 346 19.20 -10.89 -22.12
N TYR A 347 19.68 -12.00 -21.55
CA TYR A 347 20.22 -12.02 -20.19
C TYR A 347 21.55 -11.28 -20.10
N LEU A 348 22.46 -11.45 -21.06
CA LEU A 348 23.74 -10.75 -21.05
C LEU A 348 23.60 -9.22 -21.14
N CYS A 349 22.54 -8.71 -21.76
CA CYS A 349 22.27 -7.28 -21.72
C CYS A 349 21.93 -6.77 -20.30
N ALA A 350 21.56 -7.64 -19.35
CA ALA A 350 21.24 -7.29 -17.97
C ALA A 350 22.48 -7.16 -17.06
N VAL A 351 23.69 -7.37 -17.60
CA VAL A 351 24.95 -7.10 -16.88
C VAL A 351 25.11 -5.57 -16.71
N LEU A 352 25.53 -5.15 -15.52
CA LEU A 352 25.64 -3.74 -15.10
C LEU A 352 27.08 -3.24 -15.06
#